data_AF-A0A925TP32-F1
#
_entry.id   AF-A0A925TP32-F1
#
_cell.length_a   1.000
_cell.length_b   1.000
_cell.length_c   1.000
_cell.angle_alpha   90.00
_cell.angle_beta   90.00
_cell.angle_gamma   90.00
#
_symmetry.space_group_name_H-M   'P 1'
#
loop_
_entity.id
_entity.type
_entity.pdbx_description
1 polymer ?
#
loop_
_entity_poly.entity_id
_entity_poly.type
_entity_poly.pdbx_seq_one_letter_code
_entity_poly.pdbx_strand_id
1 'polypeptide(L)'
;MNKTKVLQALLWFWAACEFINALLSTFFLDAGAGIYGFASWVENPQTRFTFHQYGMVLFVLATIYVIIATDVVKYERLLWVIIAEQIIGAVFSVQGYMAGVLTVSQLAFILTIQVIITALVFILKPQPDAPTTGTAAAAR
;
A
#
# COMPACT_ATOMS: atom_id res chain seq x y z
N MET A 1 -3.15 -17.57 -15.10
CA MET A 1 -2.41 -17.44 -13.82
C MET A 1 -3.43 -17.41 -12.68
N ASN A 2 -3.24 -18.16 -11.59
CA ASN A 2 -4.17 -18.15 -10.45
C ASN A 2 -4.21 -16.72 -9.85
N LYS A 3 -5.41 -16.14 -9.65
CA LYS A 3 -5.60 -14.78 -9.08
C LYS A 3 -4.81 -14.59 -7.79
N THR A 4 -4.80 -15.59 -6.92
CA THR A 4 -4.05 -15.56 -5.66
C THR A 4 -2.55 -15.47 -5.88
N LYS A 5 -2.01 -16.18 -6.89
CA LYS A 5 -0.58 -16.09 -7.24
C LYS A 5 -0.22 -14.72 -7.83
N VAL A 6 -1.14 -14.10 -8.57
CA VAL A 6 -0.96 -12.72 -9.08
C VAL A 6 -0.89 -11.75 -7.91
N LEU A 7 -1.86 -11.81 -7.00
CA LEU A 7 -1.89 -10.96 -5.81
C LEU A 7 -0.65 -11.17 -4.94
N GLN A 8 -0.23 -12.42 -4.76
CA GLN A 8 0.99 -12.76 -4.03
C GLN A 8 2.24 -12.10 -4.64
N ALA A 9 2.41 -12.18 -5.96
CA ALA A 9 3.53 -11.52 -6.65
C ALA A 9 3.48 -10.00 -6.51
N LEU A 10 2.28 -9.40 -6.60
CA LEU A 10 2.09 -7.97 -6.39
C LEU A 10 2.43 -7.55 -4.95
N LEU A 11 2.04 -8.33 -3.95
CA LEU A 11 2.35 -8.06 -2.56
C LEU A 11 3.85 -8.11 -2.28
N TRP A 12 4.58 -9.05 -2.88
CA TRP A 12 6.05 -9.08 -2.80
C TRP A 12 6.68 -7.84 -3.43
N PHE A 13 6.19 -7.45 -4.61
CA PHE A 13 6.67 -6.25 -5.29
C PHE A 13 6.40 -5.00 -4.46
N TRP A 14 5.17 -4.81 -3.97
CA TRP A 14 4.81 -3.67 -3.14
C TRP A 14 5.56 -3.69 -1.80
N ALA A 15 5.77 -4.83 -1.16
CA ALA A 15 6.60 -4.94 0.03
C ALA A 15 8.03 -4.43 -0.22
N ALA A 16 8.61 -4.74 -1.38
CA ALA A 16 9.93 -4.23 -1.74
C ALA A 16 9.91 -2.71 -1.97
N CYS A 17 8.88 -2.17 -2.63
CA CYS A 17 8.70 -0.73 -2.78
C CYS A 17 8.60 -0.02 -1.42
N GLU A 18 7.74 -0.52 -0.52
CA GLU A 18 7.57 0.02 0.83
C GLU A 18 8.88 -0.04 1.63
N PHE A 19 9.61 -1.15 1.53
CA PHE A 19 10.90 -1.30 2.22
C PHE A 19 11.94 -0.31 1.70
N ILE A 20 12.03 -0.11 0.38
CA ILE A 20 12.92 0.88 -0.22
C ILE A 20 12.53 2.30 0.24
N ASN A 21 11.23 2.63 0.22
CA ASN A 21 10.74 3.92 0.68
C ASN A 21 11.00 4.15 2.18
N ALA A 22 10.91 3.08 2.99
CA ALA A 22 11.24 3.11 4.41
C ALA A 22 12.73 3.41 4.63
N LEU A 23 13.62 2.72 3.90
CA LEU A 23 15.07 2.98 3.95
C LEU A 23 15.39 4.42 3.53
N LEU A 24 14.79 4.88 2.43
CA LEU A 24 14.96 6.23 1.92
C LEU A 24 14.45 7.27 2.92
N SER A 25 13.33 7.03 3.60
CA SER A 25 12.75 8.01 4.54
C SER A 25 13.42 7.99 5.93
N THR A 26 13.98 6.85 6.35
CA THR A 26 14.56 6.69 7.68
C THR A 26 16.07 6.87 7.72
N PHE A 27 16.82 6.29 6.78
CA PHE A 27 18.29 6.26 6.84
C PHE A 27 18.96 7.10 5.76
N PHE A 28 18.33 7.22 4.59
CA PHE A 28 18.89 7.93 3.43
C PHE A 28 18.03 9.14 3.03
N LEU A 29 17.52 9.87 4.04
CA LEU A 29 16.48 10.90 3.86
C LEU A 29 16.83 11.95 2.81
N ASP A 30 18.06 12.46 2.80
CA ASP A 30 18.45 13.51 1.84
C ASP A 30 18.47 12.97 0.40
N ALA A 31 18.88 11.71 0.20
CA ALA A 31 18.84 11.05 -1.10
C ALA A 31 17.40 10.74 -1.53
N GLY A 32 16.57 10.22 -0.62
CA GLY A 32 15.15 9.96 -0.87
C GLY A 32 14.39 11.23 -1.24
N ALA A 33 14.58 12.30 -0.46
CA ALA A 33 13.99 13.59 -0.74
C ALA A 33 14.45 14.17 -2.08
N GLY A 34 15.70 13.96 -2.48
CA GLY A 34 16.19 14.32 -3.81
C GLY A 34 15.47 13.58 -4.93
N ILE A 35 15.28 12.26 -4.81
CA ILE A 35 14.60 11.42 -5.81
C ILE A 35 13.14 11.86 -6.00
N TYR A 36 12.45 12.18 -4.90
CA TYR A 36 11.03 12.54 -4.92
C TYR A 36 10.75 14.05 -5.03
N GLY A 37 11.79 14.88 -5.11
CA GLY A 37 11.65 16.35 -5.22
C GLY A 37 11.24 17.06 -3.92
N PHE A 38 11.45 16.41 -2.76
CA PHE A 38 11.16 16.95 -1.43
C PHE A 38 12.40 17.54 -0.73
N ALA A 39 13.48 17.84 -1.46
CA ALA A 39 14.74 18.31 -0.88
C ALA A 39 14.58 19.55 0.02
N SER A 40 13.78 20.54 -0.39
CA SER A 40 13.52 21.74 0.42
C SER A 40 12.69 21.47 1.68
N TRP A 41 12.02 20.32 1.75
CA TRP A 41 11.18 19.96 2.89
C TRP A 41 12.01 19.36 4.02
N VAL A 42 13.09 18.66 3.70
CA VAL A 42 13.95 18.00 4.69
C VAL A 42 14.96 18.94 5.36
N GLU A 43 15.06 20.18 4.87
CA GLU A 43 15.82 21.26 5.50
C GLU A 43 15.17 21.77 6.79
N ASN A 44 13.84 21.67 6.90
CA ASN A 44 13.12 22.03 8.12
C ASN A 44 13.18 20.86 9.14
N PRO A 45 13.63 21.10 10.39
CA PRO A 45 13.77 20.04 11.39
C PRO A 45 12.47 19.29 11.73
N GLN A 46 11.33 19.99 11.73
CA GLN A 46 10.04 19.39 12.06
C GLN A 46 9.58 18.40 10.99
N THR A 47 9.64 18.81 9.72
CA THR A 47 9.30 17.95 8.58
C THR A 47 10.30 16.81 8.42
N ARG A 48 11.59 17.05 8.68
CA ARG A 48 12.62 16.01 8.71
C ARG A 48 12.27 14.91 9.72
N PHE A 49 11.88 15.30 10.93
CA PHE A 49 11.43 14.35 11.96
C PHE A 49 10.17 13.58 11.51
N THR A 50 9.19 14.26 10.91
CA THR A 50 8.00 13.62 10.33
C THR A 50 8.36 12.57 9.27
N PHE A 51 9.34 12.84 8.40
CA PHE A 51 9.78 11.85 7.40
C PHE A 51 10.41 10.61 8.03
N HIS A 52 11.21 10.76 9.10
CA HIS A 52 11.75 9.60 9.82
C HIS A 52 10.63 8.77 10.47
N GLN A 53 9.63 9.42 11.06
CA GLN A 53 8.44 8.73 11.60
C GLN A 53 7.66 8.00 10.52
N TYR A 54 7.46 8.65 9.37
CA TYR A 54 6.82 8.04 8.21
C TYR A 54 7.58 6.79 7.74
N GLY A 55 8.91 6.86 7.62
CA GLY A 55 9.72 5.70 7.24
C GLY A 55 9.61 4.52 8.22
N MET A 56 9.49 4.78 9.53
CA MET A 56 9.22 3.72 10.51
C MET A 56 7.87 3.01 10.27
N VAL A 57 6.83 3.77 9.88
CA VAL A 57 5.53 3.20 9.51
C VAL A 57 5.67 2.34 8.25
N LEU A 58 6.44 2.79 7.25
CA LEU A 58 6.65 2.03 6.02
C LEU A 58 7.38 0.70 6.26
N PHE A 59 8.30 0.59 7.22
CA PHE A 59 8.88 -0.71 7.59
C PHE A 59 7.83 -1.70 8.10
N VAL A 60 6.89 -1.21 8.91
CA VAL A 60 5.79 -2.03 9.42
C VAL A 60 4.87 -2.45 8.28
N LEU A 61 4.53 -1.54 7.36
CA LEU A 61 3.72 -1.85 6.18
C LEU A 61 4.40 -2.88 5.27
N ALA A 62 5.68 -2.68 4.95
CA ALA A 62 6.47 -3.65 4.18
C ALA A 62 6.43 -5.05 4.82
N THR A 63 6.57 -5.13 6.14
CA THR A 63 6.51 -6.39 6.88
C THR A 63 5.11 -7.02 6.80
N ILE A 64 4.05 -6.24 6.96
CA ILE A 64 2.67 -6.71 6.81
C ILE A 64 2.45 -7.27 5.39
N TYR A 65 2.94 -6.58 4.36
CA TYR A 65 2.80 -7.03 2.98
C TYR A 65 3.53 -8.36 2.74
N VAL A 66 4.74 -8.52 3.29
CA VAL A 66 5.46 -9.81 3.26
C VAL A 66 4.65 -10.90 3.94
N ILE A 67 4.09 -10.65 5.13
CA ILE A 67 3.27 -11.64 5.85
C ILE A 67 2.09 -12.07 4.99
N ILE A 68 1.34 -11.12 4.42
CA ILE A 68 0.21 -11.44 3.54
C ILE A 68 0.69 -12.23 2.31
N ALA A 69 1.84 -11.85 1.73
CA ALA A 69 2.41 -12.53 0.57
C ALA A 69 2.86 -13.96 0.87
N THR A 70 3.07 -14.36 2.13
CA THR A 70 3.38 -15.78 2.44
C THR A 70 2.17 -16.70 2.25
N ASP A 71 0.98 -16.23 2.61
CA ASP A 71 -0.28 -16.95 2.46
C ASP A 71 -1.47 -15.97 2.42
N VAL A 72 -1.85 -15.58 1.21
CA VAL A 72 -2.89 -14.57 0.98
C VAL A 72 -4.27 -15.04 1.47
N VAL A 73 -4.53 -16.36 1.48
CA VAL A 73 -5.82 -16.92 1.92
C VAL A 73 -5.90 -16.88 3.43
N LYS A 74 -4.86 -17.34 4.12
CA LYS A 74 -4.79 -17.29 5.59
C LYS A 74 -4.85 -15.87 6.14
N TYR A 75 -4.22 -14.92 5.44
CA TYR A 75 -4.12 -13.52 5.88
C TYR A 75 -5.07 -12.57 5.14
N GLU A 76 -6.17 -13.06 4.58
CA GLU A 76 -7.10 -12.25 3.77
C GLU A 76 -7.58 -10.96 4.46
N ARG A 77 -7.77 -10.99 5.78
CA ARG A 77 -8.24 -9.82 6.55
C ARG A 77 -7.21 -8.70 6.59
N LEU A 78 -5.92 -9.04 6.51
CA LEU A 78 -4.84 -8.06 6.50
C LEU A 78 -4.76 -7.31 5.16
N LEU A 79 -5.42 -7.78 4.10
CA LEU A 79 -5.56 -7.02 2.85
C LEU A 79 -6.27 -5.67 3.08
N TRP A 80 -7.09 -5.53 4.13
CA TRP A 80 -7.69 -4.25 4.50
C TRP A 80 -6.68 -3.20 4.95
N VAL A 81 -5.49 -3.61 5.42
CA VAL A 81 -4.41 -2.67 5.75
C VAL A 81 -3.96 -1.92 4.50
N ILE A 82 -3.84 -2.64 3.37
CA ILE A 82 -3.49 -2.06 2.06
C ILE A 82 -4.53 -1.02 1.66
N ILE A 83 -5.82 -1.35 1.81
CA ILE A 83 -6.91 -0.43 1.48
C ILE A 83 -6.88 0.80 2.39
N ALA A 84 -6.67 0.62 3.70
CA ALA A 84 -6.57 1.72 4.65
C ALA A 84 -5.39 2.64 4.33
N GLU A 85 -4.25 2.08 3.95
CA GLU A 85 -3.08 2.82 3.51
C GLU A 85 -3.38 3.68 2.27
N GLN A 86 -4.04 3.11 1.26
CA GLN A 86 -4.46 3.89 0.08
C GLN A 86 -5.40 5.03 0.50
N ILE A 87 -6.42 4.78 1.33
CA ILE A 87 -7.35 5.83 1.78
C ILE A 87 -6.60 6.96 2.51
N ILE A 88 -5.67 6.61 3.41
CA ILE A 88 -4.86 7.59 4.13
C ILE A 88 -4.00 8.39 3.15
N GLY A 89 -3.34 7.72 2.20
CA GLY A 89 -2.59 8.36 1.13
C GLY A 89 -3.43 9.32 0.30
N ALA A 90 -4.68 8.98 -0.04
CA ALA A 90 -5.61 9.85 -0.78
C ALA A 90 -5.88 11.12 0.00
N VAL A 91 -6.21 10.99 1.29
CA VAL A 91 -6.51 12.12 2.18
C VAL A 91 -5.32 13.07 2.27
N PHE A 92 -4.10 12.55 2.50
CA PHE A 92 -2.89 13.37 2.55
C PHE A 92 -2.57 14.03 1.21
N SER A 93 -2.82 13.35 0.08
CA SER A 93 -2.60 13.92 -1.25
C SER A 93 -3.57 15.06 -1.53
N VAL A 94 -4.85 14.91 -1.18
CA VAL A 94 -5.84 15.99 -1.30
C VAL A 94 -5.44 17.17 -0.42
N GLN A 95 -5.01 16.93 0.83
CA GLN A 95 -4.50 17.99 1.69
C GLN A 95 -3.27 18.69 1.09
N GLY A 96 -2.32 17.93 0.52
CA GLY A 96 -1.15 18.49 -0.16
C GLY A 96 -1.53 19.39 -1.34
N TYR A 97 -2.52 18.98 -2.14
CA TYR A 97 -3.06 19.83 -3.20
C TYR A 97 -3.70 21.11 -2.65
N MET A 98 -4.55 21.01 -1.62
CA MET A 98 -5.20 22.18 -1.01
C MET A 98 -4.21 23.15 -0.36
N ALA A 99 -3.06 22.64 0.11
CA ALA A 99 -1.96 23.43 0.64
C ALA A 99 -1.07 24.06 -0.44
N GLY A 100 -1.34 23.83 -1.73
CA GLY A 100 -0.54 24.36 -2.85
C GLY A 100 0.79 23.63 -3.07
N VAL A 101 0.97 22.46 -2.45
CA VAL A 101 2.19 21.65 -2.52
C VAL A 101 2.21 20.79 -3.77
N LEU A 102 1.07 20.18 -4.08
CA LEU A 102 0.91 19.31 -5.23
C LEU A 102 0.18 20.05 -6.34
N THR A 103 0.60 19.83 -7.58
CA THR A 103 -0.17 20.25 -8.76
C THR A 103 -1.39 19.35 -8.95
N VAL A 104 -2.38 19.81 -9.73
CA VAL A 104 -3.53 18.97 -10.12
C VAL A 104 -3.07 17.68 -10.82
N SER A 105 -2.04 17.75 -11.66
CA SER A 105 -1.51 16.59 -12.37
C SER A 105 -0.86 15.58 -11.42
N GLN A 106 -0.10 16.05 -10.42
CA GLN A 106 0.48 15.18 -9.39
C GLN A 106 -0.60 14.53 -8.53
N LEU A 107 -1.62 15.30 -8.12
CA LEU A 107 -2.77 14.75 -7.38
C LEU A 107 -3.49 13.66 -8.19
N ALA A 108 -3.83 13.95 -9.44
CA ALA A 108 -4.52 13.01 -10.32
C ALA A 108 -3.73 11.72 -10.54
N PHE A 109 -2.41 11.83 -10.73
CA PHE A 109 -1.52 10.68 -10.84
C PHE A 109 -1.52 9.82 -9.57
N ILE A 110 -1.35 10.43 -8.40
CA ILE A 110 -1.33 9.72 -7.12
C ILE A 110 -2.68 9.01 -6.88
N LEU A 111 -3.80 9.72 -7.04
CA LEU A 111 -5.12 9.13 -6.85
C LEU A 111 -5.41 8.00 -7.84
N THR A 112 -4.93 8.11 -9.08
CA THR A 112 -5.08 7.06 -10.09
C THR A 112 -4.37 5.77 -9.65
N ILE A 113 -3.12 5.88 -9.17
CA ILE A 113 -2.38 4.71 -8.67
C ILE A 113 -3.12 4.08 -7.49
N GLN A 114 -3.60 4.88 -6.55
CA GLN A 114 -4.31 4.36 -5.38
C GLN A 114 -5.61 3.64 -5.74
N VAL A 115 -6.37 4.19 -6.71
CA VAL A 115 -7.58 3.53 -7.25
C VAL A 115 -7.21 2.21 -7.91
N ILE A 116 -6.11 2.16 -8.69
CA ILE A 116 -5.64 0.93 -9.33
C ILE A 116 -5.26 -0.12 -8.28
N ILE A 117 -4.46 0.24 -7.28
CA ILE A 117 -4.04 -0.69 -6.21
C ILE A 117 -5.28 -1.23 -5.47
N THR A 118 -6.19 -0.33 -5.07
CA THR A 118 -7.45 -0.68 -4.41
C THR A 118 -8.26 -1.67 -5.27
N ALA A 119 -8.45 -1.35 -6.57
CA ALA A 119 -9.18 -2.21 -7.49
C ALA A 119 -8.51 -3.59 -7.66
N LEU A 120 -7.17 -3.64 -7.79
CA LEU A 120 -6.42 -4.88 -7.90
C LEU A 120 -6.63 -5.77 -6.66
N VAL A 121 -6.58 -5.20 -5.46
CA VAL A 121 -6.87 -5.95 -4.23
C VAL A 121 -8.29 -6.50 -4.24
N PHE A 122 -9.30 -5.69 -4.61
CA PHE A 122 -10.69 -6.16 -4.67
C PHE A 122 -10.95 -7.24 -5.72
N ILE A 123 -10.31 -7.15 -6.89
CA ILE A 123 -10.48 -8.09 -8.00
C ILE A 123 -9.77 -9.42 -7.74
N LEU A 124 -8.60 -9.36 -7.07
CA LEU A 124 -7.72 -10.50 -6.89
C LEU A 124 -7.81 -11.14 -5.50
N LYS A 125 -8.48 -10.51 -4.53
CA LYS A 125 -8.64 -11.11 -3.19
C LYS A 125 -9.31 -12.49 -3.29
N PRO A 126 -8.92 -13.44 -2.44
CA PRO A 126 -9.61 -14.72 -2.33
C PRO A 126 -11.11 -14.48 -2.08
N GLN A 127 -11.96 -15.23 -2.79
CA GLN A 127 -13.37 -15.31 -2.47
C GLN A 127 -13.59 -16.56 -1.61
N PRO A 128 -14.41 -16.49 -0.56
CA PRO A 128 -14.85 -17.70 0.11
C PRO A 128 -15.53 -18.59 -0.92
N ASP A 129 -15.16 -19.87 -0.96
CA ASP A 129 -15.79 -20.83 -1.85
C ASP A 129 -17.31 -20.76 -1.63
N ALA A 130 -18.06 -20.59 -2.73
CA ALA A 130 -19.50 -20.61 -2.67
C ALA A 130 -19.92 -21.93 -1.98
N PRO A 131 -20.83 -21.90 -0.99
CA PRO A 131 -21.31 -23.13 -0.40
C PRO A 131 -21.85 -24.00 -1.54
N THR A 132 -21.26 -25.18 -1.74
CA THR A 132 -21.73 -26.15 -2.71
C THR A 132 -23.14 -26.55 -2.32
N THR A 133 -24.13 -25.88 -2.91
CA THR A 133 -25.54 -26.27 -2.83
C THR A 133 -25.69 -27.57 -3.60
N GLY A 134 -25.54 -28.70 -2.90
CA GLY A 134 -25.99 -30.00 -3.40
C GLY A 134 -25.14 -31.19 -2.98
N THR A 135 -25.40 -31.76 -1.81
CA THR A 135 -25.64 -33.21 -1.63
C THR A 135 -26.10 -33.51 -0.19
N ALA A 136 -27.29 -33.05 0.16
CA ALA A 136 -28.11 -33.66 1.21
C ALA A 136 -29.43 -34.10 0.58
N ALA A 137 -29.33 -34.95 -0.45
CA ALA A 137 -30.46 -35.70 -0.97
C ALA A 137 -30.25 -37.17 -0.61
N ALA A 138 -31.10 -37.65 0.31
CA ALA A 138 -31.53 -39.03 0.49
C ALA A 138 -30.46 -40.13 0.72
N ALA A 139 -30.25 -40.48 1.98
CA ALA A 139 -30.04 -41.86 2.41
C ALA A 139 -30.80 -42.04 3.74
N ARG A 140 -32.09 -42.41 3.63
CA ARG A 140 -32.67 -43.67 4.13
C ARG A 140 -32.67 -43.80 5.65
#